data_AF-A0A1Y1LYP8-F1
#
_entry.id   AF-A0A1Y1LYP8-F1
#
_cell.length_a   1.000
_cell.length_b   1.000
_cell.length_c   1.000
_cell.angle_alpha   90.00
_cell.angle_beta   90.00
_cell.angle_gamma   90.00
#
_symmetry.space_group_name_H-M   'P 1'
#
loop_
_entity.id
_entity.type
_entity.pdbx_description
1 polymer ?
#
loop_
_entity_poly.entity_id
_entity_poly.type
_entity_poly.pdbx_seq_one_letter_code
_entity_poly.pdbx_strand_id
1 'polypeptide(L)'
;ARILVATDVAARGLDIPEVSLVVNYDIPRDPDDYIHRVGRTARAGRTGESATFVGQRDVELVLAIENRVGRQMDAWEEEGVNLETRVIRDALKVVSEKKREALL
;
A
#
# COMPACT_ATOMS: atom_id res chain seq x y z
N ALA A 1 -9.98 20.92 -2.57
CA ALA A 1 -8.75 20.15 -2.85
C ALA A 1 -9.14 18.75 -3.35
N ARG A 2 -8.36 18.10 -4.21
CA ARG A 2 -8.64 16.73 -4.72
C ARG A 2 -8.05 15.62 -3.85
N ILE A 3 -7.16 15.97 -2.92
CA ILE A 3 -6.44 15.04 -2.06
C ILE A 3 -6.44 15.62 -0.65
N LEU A 4 -6.64 14.76 0.34
CA LEU A 4 -6.49 15.05 1.76
C LEU A 4 -5.47 14.08 2.34
N VAL A 5 -4.51 14.61 3.09
CA VAL A 5 -3.55 13.81 3.86
C VAL A 5 -3.81 14.10 5.34
N ALA A 6 -4.02 13.05 6.12
CA ALA A 6 -4.34 13.17 7.54
C ALA A 6 -3.74 12.00 8.33
N THR A 7 -3.43 12.27 9.60
CA THR A 7 -3.14 11.24 10.61
C THR A 7 -4.40 10.93 11.41
N ASP A 8 -4.39 9.86 12.21
CA ASP A 8 -5.56 9.50 13.04
C ASP A 8 -5.95 10.62 14.02
N VAL A 9 -4.98 11.40 14.50
CA VAL A 9 -5.23 12.57 15.36
C VAL A 9 -5.96 13.66 14.57
N ALA A 10 -5.50 13.95 13.36
CA ALA A 10 -6.11 14.98 12.51
C ALA A 10 -7.51 14.57 12.02
N ALA A 11 -7.75 13.28 11.79
CA ALA A 11 -9.02 12.78 11.26
C ALA A 11 -10.18 12.80 12.29
N ARG A 12 -9.88 12.87 13.59
CA ARG A 12 -10.91 12.93 14.64
C ARG A 12 -11.60 14.29 14.64
N GLY A 13 -12.92 14.27 14.41
CA GLY A 13 -13.74 15.49 14.36
C GLY A 13 -13.72 16.22 13.02
N LEU A 14 -12.96 15.72 12.03
CA LEU A 14 -13.12 16.16 10.65
C LEU A 14 -14.29 15.41 9.99
N ASP A 15 -15.22 16.17 9.43
CA ASP A 15 -16.20 15.63 8.50
C ASP A 15 -15.52 15.43 7.14
N ILE A 16 -14.97 14.23 6.95
CA ILE A 16 -14.33 13.85 5.70
C ILE A 16 -15.44 13.47 4.71
N PRO A 17 -15.60 14.20 3.59
CA PRO A 17 -16.57 13.86 2.57
C PRO A 17 -16.25 12.49 1.99
N GLU A 18 -17.25 11.88 1.36
CA GLU A 18 -17.04 10.61 0.67
C GLU A 18 -15.94 10.72 -0.39
N VAL A 19 -15.03 9.74 -0.37
CA VAL A 19 -13.90 9.66 -1.29
C VAL A 19 -14.02 8.40 -2.15
N SER A 20 -13.49 8.46 -3.38
CA SER A 20 -13.44 7.28 -4.26
C SER A 20 -12.36 6.29 -3.83
N LEU A 21 -11.26 6.79 -3.27
CA LEU A 21 -10.07 6.01 -2.90
C LEU A 21 -9.58 6.41 -1.50
N VAL A 22 -9.30 5.41 -0.68
CA VAL A 22 -8.57 5.57 0.59
C VAL A 22 -7.18 4.95 0.43
N VAL A 23 -6.14 5.71 0.77
CA VAL A 23 -4.75 5.20 0.78
C VAL A 23 -4.23 5.19 2.21
N ASN A 24 -3.97 3.99 2.74
CA ASN A 24 -3.24 3.83 4.00
C ASN A 24 -1.75 3.86 3.69
N TYR A 25 -1.13 5.01 3.97
CA TYR A 25 0.33 5.15 3.82
C TYR A 25 1.08 4.24 4.80
N ASP A 26 0.63 4.23 6.06
CA ASP A 26 1.05 3.27 7.08
C ASP A 26 -0.14 2.36 7.41
N ILE A 27 0.12 1.07 7.56
CA ILE A 27 -0.90 0.10 7.94
C ILE A 27 -1.46 0.44 9.35
N PRO A 28 -2.80 0.41 9.54
CA PRO A 28 -3.39 0.60 10.85
C PRO A 28 -2.94 -0.48 11.85
N ARG A 29 -2.70 -0.09 13.10
CA ARG A 29 -2.34 -1.03 14.17
C ARG A 29 -3.55 -1.79 14.70
N ASP A 30 -4.73 -1.18 14.63
CA ASP A 30 -5.99 -1.78 15.02
C ASP A 30 -6.82 -2.11 13.76
N PRO A 31 -7.28 -3.36 13.61
CA PRO A 31 -8.19 -3.74 12.52
C PRO A 31 -9.48 -2.92 12.44
N ASP A 32 -10.03 -2.45 13.56
CA ASP A 32 -11.23 -1.62 13.56
C ASP A 32 -10.92 -0.22 12.98
N ASP A 33 -9.72 0.32 13.22
CA ASP A 33 -9.27 1.57 12.59
C ASP A 33 -9.14 1.42 11.08
N TYR A 34 -8.68 0.27 10.59
CA TYR A 34 -8.68 -0.04 9.15
C TYR A 34 -10.10 0.05 8.58
N ILE A 35 -11.08 -0.60 9.22
CA ILE A 35 -12.48 -0.57 8.80
C ILE A 35 -13.03 0.86 8.79
N HIS A 36 -12.75 1.65 9.83
CA HIS A 36 -13.19 3.05 9.90
C HIS A 36 -12.56 3.96 8.84
N ARG A 37 -11.30 3.69 8.47
CA ARG A 37 -10.59 4.41 7.41
C ARG A 37 -11.16 4.06 6.03
N VAL A 38 -11.23 2.77 5.68
CA VAL A 38 -11.77 2.36 4.36
C VAL A 38 -13.27 2.61 4.25
N GLY A 39 -14.01 2.65 5.37
CA GLY A 39 -15.40 3.08 5.41
C GLY A 39 -15.63 4.57 5.07
N ARG A 40 -14.59 5.32 4.71
CA ARG A 40 -14.71 6.66 4.08
C ARG A 40 -14.97 6.59 2.58
N THR A 41 -14.69 5.44 1.98
CA THR A 41 -15.18 5.09 0.64
C THR A 41 -16.44 4.22 0.73
N ALA A 42 -17.01 3.85 -0.42
CA ALA A 42 -18.09 2.86 -0.56
C ALA A 42 -19.30 3.03 0.39
N ARG A 43 -19.80 4.27 0.59
CA ARG A 43 -20.99 4.51 1.44
C ARG A 43 -22.29 4.39 0.63
N ALA A 44 -23.36 3.94 1.31
CA ALA A 44 -24.72 3.86 0.74
C ALA A 44 -24.83 2.99 -0.53
N GLY A 45 -24.13 1.86 -0.58
CA GLY A 45 -24.22 0.88 -1.66
C GLY A 45 -23.37 1.21 -2.90
N ARG A 46 -22.58 2.29 -2.87
CA ARG A 46 -21.57 2.57 -3.88
C ARG A 46 -20.33 1.71 -3.69
N THR A 47 -19.63 1.43 -4.78
CA THR A 47 -18.32 0.79 -4.75
C THR A 47 -17.24 1.82 -4.39
N GLY A 48 -16.13 1.32 -3.86
CA GLY A 48 -15.02 2.14 -3.42
C GLY A 48 -13.75 1.32 -3.32
N GLU A 49 -12.61 1.99 -3.45
CA GLU A 49 -11.31 1.33 -3.44
C GLU A 49 -10.47 1.75 -2.24
N SER A 50 -9.63 0.84 -1.78
CA SER A 50 -8.62 1.12 -0.76
C SER A 50 -7.31 0.44 -1.11
N ALA A 51 -6.21 1.18 -0.98
CA ALA A 51 -4.85 0.67 -1.10
C ALA A 51 -4.10 0.88 0.22
N THR A 52 -3.30 -0.11 0.61
CA THR A 52 -2.49 -0.04 1.84
C THR A 52 -1.07 -0.40 1.48
N PHE A 53 -0.12 0.46 1.85
CA PHE A 53 1.28 0.09 1.76
C PHE A 53 1.65 -0.81 2.93
N VAL A 54 2.36 -1.88 2.61
CA VAL A 54 2.77 -2.91 3.57
C VAL A 54 4.28 -3.10 3.48
N GLY A 55 4.94 -3.06 4.62
CA GLY A 55 6.36 -3.36 4.77
C GLY A 55 6.59 -4.77 5.29
N GLN A 56 7.87 -5.18 5.34
CA GLN A 56 8.28 -6.51 5.82
C GLN A 56 7.89 -6.81 7.27
N ARG A 57 7.63 -5.77 8.09
CA ARG A 57 7.29 -5.90 9.52
C ARG A 57 5.80 -5.89 9.80
N ASP A 58 4.98 -5.73 8.77
CA ASP A 58 3.53 -5.51 8.91
C ASP A 58 2.71 -6.80 8.81
N VAL A 59 3.37 -7.95 8.71
CA VAL A 59 2.73 -9.26 8.49
C VAL A 59 1.64 -9.55 9.52
N GLU A 60 1.92 -9.34 10.82
CA GLU A 60 0.94 -9.58 11.88
C GLU A 60 -0.27 -8.63 11.79
N LEU A 61 -0.03 -7.38 11.37
CA LEU A 61 -1.07 -6.36 11.22
C LEU A 61 -1.98 -6.68 10.02
N VAL A 62 -1.41 -7.12 8.90
CA VAL A 62 -2.17 -7.60 7.73
C VAL A 62 -3.05 -8.78 8.13
N LEU A 63 -2.47 -9.80 8.78
CA LEU A 63 -3.23 -10.97 9.20
C LEU A 63 -4.36 -10.61 10.17
N ALA A 64 -4.11 -9.69 11.11
CA ALA A 64 -5.14 -9.22 12.04
C ALA A 64 -6.29 -8.51 11.30
N ILE A 65 -5.97 -7.66 10.31
CA ILE A 65 -6.96 -6.98 9.47
C ILE A 65 -7.75 -7.99 8.64
N GLU A 66 -7.09 -8.92 7.94
CA GLU A 66 -7.75 -9.94 7.11
C GLU A 66 -8.68 -10.82 7.94
N ASN A 67 -8.24 -11.27 9.13
CA ASN A 67 -9.07 -12.04 10.06
C ASN A 67 -10.29 -11.25 10.51
N ARG A 68 -10.13 -9.94 10.78
CA ARG A 68 -11.23 -9.07 11.23
C ARG A 68 -12.24 -8.79 10.11
N VAL A 69 -11.76 -8.58 8.90
CA VAL A 69 -12.55 -8.26 7.70
C VAL A 69 -13.20 -9.52 7.11
N GLY A 70 -12.59 -10.69 7.31
CA GLY A 70 -13.03 -11.97 6.76
C GLY A 70 -12.69 -12.16 5.27
N ARG A 71 -11.75 -11.37 4.75
CA ARG A 71 -11.27 -11.43 3.36
C ARG A 71 -9.78 -11.12 3.31
N GLN A 72 -9.05 -11.86 2.48
CA GLN A 72 -7.65 -11.57 2.20
C GLN A 72 -7.50 -10.32 1.31
N MET A 73 -6.45 -9.56 1.58
CA MET A 73 -6.10 -8.41 0.76
C MET A 73 -5.47 -8.89 -0.55
N ASP A 74 -5.90 -8.31 -1.65
CA ASP A 74 -5.33 -8.63 -2.96
C ASP A 74 -3.98 -7.90 -3.09
N ALA A 75 -2.91 -8.67 -3.32
CA ALA A 75 -1.60 -8.10 -3.56
C ALA A 75 -1.61 -7.33 -4.89
N TRP A 76 -1.18 -6.08 -4.86
CA TRP A 76 -1.06 -5.29 -6.08
C TRP A 76 0.17 -5.75 -6.86
N GLU A 77 -0.05 -6.52 -7.93
CA GLU A 77 1.00 -6.89 -8.86
C GLU A 77 1.27 -5.73 -9.83
N GLU A 78 2.45 -5.10 -9.72
CA GLU A 78 2.89 -4.15 -10.74
C GLU A 78 3.27 -4.90 -12.03
N GLU A 79 2.49 -4.72 -13.10
CA GLU A 79 2.92 -5.13 -14.43
C GLU A 79 4.16 -4.33 -14.84
N GLY A 80 5.33 -4.98 -14.76
CA GLY A 80 6.50 -4.61 -15.58
C GLY A 80 7.70 -4.02 -14.85
N VAL A 81 7.67 -3.76 -13.55
CA VAL A 81 8.87 -3.20 -12.87
C VAL A 81 8.97 -3.64 -11.41
N ASN A 82 9.57 -4.80 -11.15
CA ASN A 82 10.08 -5.09 -9.81
C ASN A 82 11.21 -4.08 -9.47
N LEU A 83 10.97 -3.22 -8.49
CA LEU A 83 11.92 -2.19 -8.01
C LEU A 83 13.25 -2.81 -7.56
N GLU A 84 13.21 -3.96 -6.87
CA GLU A 84 14.42 -4.72 -6.52
C GLU A 84 15.13 -5.21 -7.77
N THR A 85 14.39 -5.70 -8.77
CA THR A 85 14.97 -6.14 -10.06
C THR A 85 15.58 -4.97 -10.82
N ARG A 86 14.99 -3.77 -10.77
CA ARG A 86 15.60 -2.56 -11.36
C ARG A 86 16.91 -2.20 -10.68
N VAL A 87 16.91 -2.14 -9.35
CA VAL A 87 18.11 -1.82 -8.57
C VAL A 87 19.20 -2.86 -8.79
N ILE A 88 18.84 -4.15 -8.75
CA ILE A 88 19.77 -5.25 -9.02
C ILE A 88 20.29 -5.19 -10.46
N ARG A 89 19.43 -4.94 -11.44
CA ARG A 89 19.81 -4.86 -12.86
C ARG A 89 20.75 -3.68 -13.12
N ASP A 90 20.48 -2.51 -12.52
CA ASP A 90 21.34 -1.33 -12.63
C ASP A 90 22.71 -1.57 -11.96
N ALA A 91 22.72 -2.18 -10.78
CA ALA A 91 23.97 -2.52 -10.07
C ALA A 91 24.80 -3.60 -10.81
N LEU A 92 24.14 -4.63 -11.34
CA LEU A 92 24.81 -5.73 -12.06
C LEU A 92 25.26 -5.33 -13.47
N LYS A 93 24.74 -4.24 -14.03
CA LYS A 93 25.13 -3.76 -15.36
C LYS A 93 26.62 -3.45 -15.44
N VAL A 94 27.15 -2.74 -14.44
CA VAL A 94 28.58 -2.39 -14.34
C VAL A 94 29.45 -3.65 -14.25
N VAL A 95 29.04 -4.63 -13.43
CA VAL A 95 29.76 -5.89 -13.27
C VAL A 95 29.75 -6.70 -14.56
N SER A 96 28.62 -6.73 -15.25
CA SER A 96 28.43 -7.45 -16.51
C SER A 96 29.26 -6.84 -17.65
N GLU A 97 29.32 -5.52 -17.73
CA GLU A 97 30.14 -4.77 -18.70
C GLU A 97 31.64 -5.04 -18.45
N LYS A 98 32.10 -4.91 -17.19
CA LYS A 98 33.50 -5.16 -16.82
C LYS A 98 33.92 -6.61 -17.04
N LYS A 99 33.04 -7.58 -16.75
CA LYS A 99 33.29 -9.00 -17.04
C LYS A 99 33.44 -9.25 -18.54
N ARG A 100 32.67 -8.55 -19.38
CA ARG A 100 32.76 -8.66 -20.84
C ARG A 100 34.03 -8.02 -21.40
N GLU A 101 34.44 -6.87 -20.86
CA GLU A 101 35.74 -6.25 -21.19
C GLU A 101 36.93 -7.14 -20.81
N ALA A 102 36.88 -7.82 -19.67
CA ALA A 102 37.97 -8.68 -19.21
C ALA A 102 38.08 -10.02 -19.96
N LEU A 103 37.06 -10.39 -20.74
CA LEU A 103 37.01 -11.62 -21.54
C LEU A 103 37.31 -11.40 -23.03
N LEU A 104 37.56 -10.14 -23.43
CA LEU A 104 38.03 -9.74 -24.76
C LEU A 104 39.55 -9.48 -24.70
#